data_AF-A0A955GQ33-F1
#
_entry.id   AF-A0A955GQ33-F1
#
_cell.length_a   1.000
_cell.length_b   1.000
_cell.length_c   1.000
_cell.angle_alpha   90.00
_cell.angle_beta   90.00
_cell.angle_gamma   90.00
#
_symmetry.space_group_name_H-M   'P 1'
#
loop_
_entity.id
_entity.type
_entity.pdbx_description
1 polymer ?
#
loop_
_entity_poly.entity_id
_entity_poly.type
_entity_poly.pdbx_seq_one_letter_code
_entity_poly.pdbx_strand_id
1 'polypeptide(L)' 'MKNISLFFLVLTLAILTTSCDDGDHVKNTSKEFERYNIITIDGCEYLQYATAYGYMNVTHKGNCKNVEHACK' A
#
# COMPACT_ATOMS: atom_id res chain seq x y z
N MET A 1 4.49 -49.28 -9.09
CA MET A 1 5.00 -47.98 -9.62
C MET A 1 3.94 -46.88 -9.66
N LYS A 2 2.67 -47.15 -10.03
CA LYS A 2 1.59 -46.14 -10.07
C LYS A 2 1.33 -45.43 -8.72
N ASN A 3 1.40 -46.17 -7.61
CA ASN A 3 1.12 -45.61 -6.28
C ASN A 3 2.21 -44.67 -5.76
N ILE A 4 3.47 -44.89 -6.18
CA ILE A 4 4.60 -44.00 -5.84
C ILE A 4 4.44 -42.67 -6.58
N SER A 5 4.03 -42.72 -7.85
CA SER A 5 3.74 -41.52 -8.64
C SER A 5 2.55 -40.72 -8.07
N LEU A 6 1.51 -41.41 -7.58
CA LEU A 6 0.38 -40.77 -6.90
C LEU A 6 0.82 -40.06 -5.60
N PHE A 7 1.71 -40.69 -4.83
CA PHE A 7 2.24 -40.12 -3.60
C PHE A 7 3.00 -38.80 -3.84
N PHE A 8 3.87 -38.76 -4.85
CA PHE A 8 4.57 -37.52 -5.22
C PHE A 8 3.64 -36.42 -5.74
N LEU A 9 2.57 -36.79 -6.45
CA LEU A 9 1.55 -35.85 -6.92
C LEU A 9 0.79 -35.21 -5.74
N VAL A 10 0.37 -36.01 -4.76
CA VAL A 10 -0.32 -35.51 -3.57
C VAL A 10 0.60 -34.61 -2.73
N LEU A 11 1.87 -35.00 -2.59
CA LEU A 11 2.86 -34.23 -1.84
C LEU A 11 3.14 -32.86 -2.47
N THR A 12 3.30 -32.81 -3.80
CA THR A 12 3.52 -31.54 -4.52
C THR A 12 2.31 -30.62 -4.45
N LEU A 13 1.10 -31.17 -4.53
CA LEU A 13 -0.14 -30.39 -4.41
C LEU A 13 -0.30 -29.77 -3.01
N ALA A 14 0.09 -30.48 -1.95
CA ALA A 14 0.04 -29.97 -0.59
C ALA A 14 1.04 -28.83 -0.32
N ILE A 15 2.21 -28.84 -0.96
CA ILE A 15 3.22 -27.77 -0.82
C ILE A 15 2.77 -26.49 -1.55
N LEU A 16 2.02 -26.62 -2.64
CA LEU A 16 1.54 -25.46 -3.41
C LEU A 16 0.44 -24.65 -2.70
N THR A 17 -0.21 -25.22 -1.68
CA THR A 17 -1.30 -24.54 -0.96
C THR A 17 -0.84 -23.75 0.27
N THR A 18 0.45 -23.76 0.63
CA THR A 18 0.94 -23.15 1.88
C THR A 18 1.40 -21.69 1.77
N SER A 19 1.31 -21.04 0.60
CA SER A 19 1.64 -19.61 0.46
C SER A 19 0.37 -18.73 0.45
N CYS A 20 -0.29 -18.61 1.58
CA CYS A 20 -1.09 -17.42 1.87
C CYS A 20 -0.27 -16.55 2.83
N ASP A 21 0.23 -15.43 2.30
CA ASP A 21 0.72 -14.34 3.14
C ASP A 21 -0.50 -13.50 3.53
N ASP A 22 -1.10 -13.78 4.69
CA ASP A 22 -2.00 -12.83 5.37
C ASP A 22 -1.13 -11.74 6.01
N GLY A 23 -0.37 -11.07 5.15
CA GLY A 23 0.40 -9.89 5.47
C GLY A 23 -0.59 -8.76 5.71
N ASP A 24 -1.18 -8.72 6.91
CA ASP A 24 -1.74 -7.50 7.50
C ASP A 24 -0.59 -6.52 7.75
N HIS A 25 -0.05 -5.99 6.65
CA HIS A 25 0.90 -4.91 6.60
C HIS A 25 0.23 -3.58 6.28
N VAL A 26 -1.09 -3.48 6.44
CA VAL A 26 -1.69 -2.20 6.82
C VAL A 26 -1.40 -2.00 8.30
N LYS A 27 -0.12 -1.76 8.62
CA LYS A 27 0.17 -0.93 9.79
C LYS A 27 -0.54 0.38 9.50
N ASN A 28 -1.71 0.56 10.08
CA ASN A 28 -2.27 1.86 10.39
C ASN A 28 -1.28 2.54 11.33
N THR A 29 -0.13 2.90 10.78
CA THR A 29 0.76 3.87 11.34
C THR A 29 0.05 5.16 11.00
N SER A 30 -0.97 5.51 11.78
CA SER A 30 -1.16 6.90 12.12
C SER A 30 0.09 7.30 12.90
N LYS A 31 1.23 7.40 12.20
CA LYS A 31 2.23 8.38 12.58
C LYS A 31 1.44 9.66 12.48
N GLU A 32 1.04 10.15 13.64
CA GLU A 32 0.77 11.55 13.83
C GLU A 32 1.95 12.27 13.16
N PHE A 33 1.76 12.72 11.92
CA PHE A 33 2.72 13.59 11.29
C PHE A 33 2.60 14.88 12.08
N GLU A 34 3.34 14.98 13.20
CA GLU A 34 3.25 16.11 14.14
C GLU A 34 3.46 17.47 13.44
N ARG A 35 4.05 17.48 12.24
CA ARG A 35 4.23 18.67 11.41
C ARG A 35 4.06 18.34 9.93
N TYR A 36 2.82 18.42 9.44
CA TYR A 36 2.56 18.59 8.01
C TYR A 36 2.06 20.02 7.75
N ASN A 37 2.43 20.56 6.61
CA ASN A 37 1.84 21.79 6.09
C ASN A 37 0.76 21.42 5.08
N ILE A 38 -0.35 22.15 5.10
CA ILE A 38 -1.33 22.07 4.02
C ILE A 38 -0.92 23.12 2.98
N ILE A 39 -0.63 22.67 1.76
CA ILE A 39 -0.34 23.53 0.62
C ILE A 39 -1.45 23.39 -0.42
N THR A 40 -1.68 24.44 -1.21
CA THR A 40 -2.62 24.40 -2.32
C THR A 40 -1.88 24.48 -3.64
N ILE A 41 -2.09 23.52 -4.52
CA ILE A 41 -1.55 23.50 -5.89
C ILE A 41 -2.74 23.25 -6.82
N ASP A 42 -2.91 24.10 -7.83
CA ASP A 42 -3.98 24.01 -8.83
C ASP A 42 -5.39 23.82 -8.24
N GLY A 43 -5.67 24.45 -7.10
CA GLY A 43 -6.96 24.36 -6.41
C GLY A 43 -7.22 23.03 -5.69
N CYS A 44 -6.23 22.15 -5.57
CA CYS A 44 -6.25 20.98 -4.70
C CYS A 44 -5.42 21.20 -3.42
N GLU A 45 -5.88 20.66 -2.30
CA GLU A 45 -5.12 20.61 -1.06
C GLU A 45 -4.18 19.40 -1.02
N TYR A 46 -2.94 19.62 -0.58
CA TYR A 46 -1.94 18.59 -0.40
C TYR A 46 -1.36 18.64 1.02
N LEU A 47 -1.02 17.46 1.55
CA LEU A 47 -0.24 17.34 2.76
C LEU A 47 1.24 17.31 2.36
N GLN A 48 1.98 18.32 2.80
CA GLN A 48 3.41 18.41 2.62
C GLN A 48 4.11 18.06 3.94
N TYR A 49 5.06 17.15 3.90
CA TYR A 49 5.84 16.77 5.08
C TYR A 49 7.29 16.45 4.71
N ALA A 50 8.19 16.76 5.64
CA ALA A 50 9.60 16.39 5.52
C ALA A 50 9.80 14.93 5.89
N THR A 51 10.64 14.23 5.13
CA THR A 51 11.14 12.90 5.46
C THR A 51 12.34 12.99 6.40
N ALA A 52 12.69 11.86 7.03
CA ALA A 52 13.87 11.78 7.90
C ALA A 52 15.20 12.15 7.21
N TYR A 53 15.24 12.10 5.87
CA TYR A 53 16.42 12.44 5.07
C TYR A 53 16.37 13.85 4.46
N GLY A 54 15.44 14.70 4.90
CA GLY A 54 15.32 16.09 4.43
C GLY A 54 14.61 16.26 3.08
N TYR A 55 14.17 15.18 2.43
CA TYR A 55 13.32 15.27 1.25
C TYR A 55 11.90 15.70 1.62
N MET A 56 11.27 16.47 0.75
CA MET A 56 9.87 16.88 0.90
C MET A 56 8.97 15.91 0.14
N ASN A 57 8.04 15.29 0.84
CA ASN A 57 6.97 14.49 0.24
C ASN A 57 5.69 15.33 0.18
N VAL A 58 4.92 15.09 -0.87
CA VAL A 58 3.62 15.74 -1.10
C VAL A 58 2.63 14.64 -1.42
N THR A 59 1.53 14.56 -0.66
CA THR A 59 0.43 13.64 -0.96
C THR A 59 -0.88 14.39 -1.11
N HIS A 60 -1.74 13.92 -2.00
CA HIS A 60 -3.02 14.55 -2.27
C HIS A 60 -4.00 14.31 -1.11
N LYS A 61 -4.61 15.38 -0.58
CA LYS A 61 -5.54 15.30 0.55
C LYS A 61 -6.97 14.91 0.12
N GLY A 62 -7.32 15.06 -1.15
CA GLY A 62 -8.62 14.63 -1.69
C GLY A 62 -9.70 15.73 -1.77
N ASN A 63 -9.50 16.90 -1.17
CA ASN A 63 -10.43 18.05 -1.28
C ASN A 63 -10.15 18.90 -2.53
N CYS A 64 -9.99 18.26 -3.68
CA CYS A 64 -9.66 18.97 -4.90
C CYS A 64 -10.89 19.63 -5.54
N LYS A 65 -10.75 20.91 -5.92
CA LYS A 65 -11.75 21.64 -6.73
C LYS A 65 -11.46 21.57 -8.23
N ASN A 66 -10.28 21.10 -8.62
CA ASN A 66 -9.92 20.87 -10.02
C ASN A 66 -10.67 19.65 -10.56
N VAL A 67 -11.43 19.87 -11.63
CA VAL A 67 -12.26 18.85 -12.30
C VAL A 67 -11.43 17.74 -12.94
N GLU A 68 -10.18 18.01 -13.33
CA GLU A 68 -9.27 17.00 -13.89
C GLU A 68 -8.81 15.97 -12.84
N HIS A 69 -8.80 16.36 -11.57
CA HIS A 69 -8.41 15.52 -10.44
C HIS A 69 -9.61 15.05 -9.61
N ALA A 70 -10.84 15.24 -10.10
CA ALA A 70 -12.02 14.66 -9.49
C ALA A 70 -11.89 13.12 -9.53
N CYS A 71 -11.69 12.50 -8.36
CA CYS A 71 -11.73 11.05 -8.24
C CYS A 71 -13.09 10.56 -8.76
N LYS A 72 -13.07 9.84 -9.89
CA LYS A 72 -14.23 9.12 -10.42
C LYS A 72 -14.40 7.78 -9.72
#